data_AF-A0A7V8FQ40-F1
#
_entry.id   AF-A0A7V8FQ40-F1
#
_cell.length_a   1.000
_cell.length_b   1.000
_cell.length_c   1.000
_cell.angle_alpha   90.00
_cell.angle_beta   90.00
_cell.angle_gamma   90.00
#
_symmetry.space_group_name_H-M   'P 1'
#
loop_
_entity.id
_entity.type
_entity.pdbx_description
1 polymer ?
#
loop_
_entity_poly.entity_id
_entity_poly.type
_entity_poly.pdbx_seq_one_letter_code
_entity_poly.pdbx_strand_id
1 'polypeptide(L)'
;MTAPLVPQRVQRLARGPALPETVDDVVAAEVPVALVFNGISHAVMMATPQDLEDFALGFALSEGLIDTPADCRGIEAQATVACGDEAHELPAGTEACEVHLDIAAHCFARLKARRRALAGRTGCGVCGIDSLEGLDLEPERVAVPAWAAGLSVETVLDAFDAMPAQQTLNRQAGAVHAAGWARPDGTLV
;
A
#
# COMPACT_ATOMS: atom_id res chain seq x y z
N MET A 1 4.54 -0.66 -16.99
CA MET A 1 3.63 -0.57 -15.83
C MET A 1 2.62 0.52 -16.12
N THR A 2 1.37 0.34 -15.70
CA THR A 2 0.31 1.37 -15.78
C THR A 2 0.79 2.67 -15.14
N ALA A 3 0.45 3.81 -15.74
CA ALA A 3 0.77 5.10 -15.13
C ALA A 3 -0.04 5.29 -13.83
N PRO A 4 0.53 5.89 -12.78
CA PRO A 4 -0.17 6.11 -11.51
C PRO A 4 -1.30 7.13 -11.61
N LEU A 5 -1.36 7.89 -12.70
CA LEU A 5 -2.39 8.86 -13.02
C LEU A 5 -2.93 8.58 -14.42
N VAL A 6 -4.26 8.69 -14.58
CA VAL A 6 -4.95 8.42 -15.84
C VAL A 6 -5.76 9.66 -16.24
N PRO A 7 -5.51 10.25 -17.42
CA PRO A 7 -6.38 11.28 -17.97
C PRO A 7 -7.76 10.71 -18.27
N GLN A 8 -8.81 11.43 -17.88
CA GLN A 8 -10.20 11.02 -18.08
C GLN A 8 -11.06 12.21 -18.51
N ARG A 9 -12.06 11.93 -19.36
CA ARG A 9 -13.13 12.91 -19.61
C ARG A 9 -14.23 12.71 -18.58
N VAL A 10 -14.48 13.73 -17.78
CA VAL A 10 -15.46 13.71 -16.70
C VAL A 10 -16.57 14.73 -16.94
N GLN A 11 -17.74 14.48 -16.38
CA GLN A 11 -18.79 15.49 -16.28
C GLN A 11 -18.73 16.16 -14.92
N ARG A 12 -18.56 17.47 -14.89
CA ARG A 12 -18.52 18.27 -13.67
C ARG A 12 -19.86 18.98 -13.48
N LEU A 13 -20.47 18.78 -12.31
CA LEU A 13 -21.72 19.40 -11.92
C LEU A 13 -21.45 20.30 -10.71
N ALA A 14 -21.71 21.60 -10.85
CA ALA A 14 -21.59 22.56 -9.75
C ALA A 14 -22.97 22.90 -9.19
N ARG A 15 -23.03 23.26 -7.90
CA ARG A 15 -24.28 23.77 -7.30
C ARG A 15 -24.62 25.12 -7.94
N GLY A 16 -25.74 25.16 -8.66
CA GLY A 16 -26.23 26.38 -9.32
C GLY A 16 -27.04 26.05 -10.58
N PRO A 17 -27.44 27.07 -11.37
CA PRO A 17 -28.21 26.88 -12.59
C PRO A 17 -27.36 26.41 -13.79
N ALA A 18 -26.03 26.28 -13.62
CA ALA A 18 -25.14 25.86 -14.69
C ALA A 18 -25.42 24.40 -15.11
N LEU A 19 -25.41 24.16 -16.42
CA LEU A 19 -25.50 22.79 -16.96
C LEU A 19 -24.20 22.03 -16.68
N PRO A 20 -24.25 20.68 -16.64
CA PRO A 20 -23.04 19.86 -16.56
C PRO A 20 -22.07 20.21 -17.70
N GLU A 21 -20.79 20.38 -17.36
CA GLU A 21 -19.72 20.58 -18.33
C GLU A 21 -18.88 19.31 -18.48
N THR A 22 -18.48 18.98 -19.70
CA THR A 22 -17.50 17.90 -19.95
C THR A 22 -16.12 18.50 -20.04
N VAL A 23 -15.21 18.02 -19.20
CA VAL A 23 -13.82 18.51 -19.11
C VAL A 23 -12.84 17.34 -19.05
N ASP A 24 -11.60 17.60 -19.45
CA ASP A 24 -10.49 16.68 -19.17
C ASP A 24 -10.05 16.87 -17.72
N ASP A 25 -9.86 15.77 -17.01
CA ASP A 25 -9.40 15.71 -15.62
C ASP A 25 -8.41 14.55 -15.46
N VAL A 26 -7.77 14.45 -14.29
CA VAL A 26 -6.81 13.39 -13.99
C VAL A 26 -7.29 12.63 -12.76
N VAL A 27 -7.39 11.30 -12.89
CA VAL A 27 -7.75 10.42 -11.78
C VAL A 27 -6.55 9.57 -11.36
N ALA A 28 -6.50 9.21 -10.08
CA ALA A 28 -5.51 8.25 -9.60
C ALA A 28 -5.82 6.86 -10.14
N ALA A 29 -4.80 6.14 -10.61
CA ALA A 29 -4.93 4.74 -10.96
C ALA A 29 -5.00 3.90 -9.68
N GLU A 30 -5.91 2.93 -9.68
CA GLU A 30 -6.05 1.92 -8.63
C GLU A 30 -6.12 0.56 -9.32
N VAL A 31 -5.05 -0.23 -9.20
CA VAL A 31 -4.91 -1.54 -9.86
C VAL A 31 -4.78 -2.65 -8.82
N PRO A 32 -5.23 -3.87 -9.15
CA PRO A 32 -4.96 -5.03 -8.32
C PRO A 32 -3.47 -5.37 -8.35
N VAL A 33 -2.87 -5.51 -7.17
CA VAL A 33 -1.47 -5.86 -6.94
C VAL A 33 -1.41 -7.16 -6.15
N ALA A 34 -0.92 -8.23 -6.76
CA ALA A 34 -0.70 -9.50 -6.09
C ALA A 34 0.67 -9.54 -5.41
N LEU A 35 0.71 -9.92 -4.13
CA LEU A 35 1.94 -10.13 -3.37
C LEU A 35 2.28 -11.63 -3.34
N VAL A 36 3.38 -12.00 -3.98
CA VAL A 36 3.79 -13.38 -4.23
C VAL A 36 5.07 -13.69 -3.46
N PHE A 37 5.00 -14.58 -2.47
CA PHE A 37 6.15 -14.94 -1.62
C PHE A 37 6.66 -16.34 -1.98
N ASN A 38 7.89 -16.45 -2.47
CA ASN A 38 8.51 -17.69 -2.96
C ASN A 38 7.56 -18.51 -3.88
N GLY A 39 6.90 -17.82 -4.82
CA GLY A 39 5.95 -18.42 -5.77
C GLY A 39 4.54 -18.67 -5.22
N ILE A 40 4.21 -18.26 -3.99
CA ILE A 40 2.86 -18.36 -3.44
C ILE A 40 2.19 -16.99 -3.39
N SER A 41 1.11 -16.81 -4.15
CA SER A 41 0.23 -15.64 -4.01
C SER A 41 -0.40 -15.64 -2.61
N HIS A 42 -0.17 -14.56 -1.87
CA HIS A 42 -0.56 -14.42 -0.48
C HIS A 42 -1.74 -13.46 -0.31
N ALA A 43 -1.71 -12.32 -1.01
CA ALA A 43 -2.74 -11.29 -0.94
C ALA A 43 -2.83 -10.56 -2.27
N VAL A 44 -4.01 -9.98 -2.53
CA VAL A 44 -4.21 -9.00 -3.60
C VAL A 44 -4.73 -7.73 -2.95
N MET A 45 -4.09 -6.60 -3.25
CA MET A 45 -4.48 -5.28 -2.77
C MET A 45 -4.77 -4.34 -3.93
N MET A 46 -5.74 -3.45 -3.76
CA MET A 46 -5.92 -2.33 -4.67
C MET A 46 -4.91 -1.25 -4.30
N ALA A 47 -4.06 -0.85 -5.25
CA ALA A 47 -3.01 0.15 -4.99
C ALA A 47 -2.69 0.98 -6.24
N THR A 48 -2.09 2.14 -6.01
CA THR A 48 -1.47 2.93 -7.08
C THR A 48 -0.23 2.17 -7.61
N PRO A 49 -0.05 2.01 -8.94
CA PRO A 49 1.05 1.24 -9.53
C PRO A 49 2.39 1.99 -9.50
N GLN A 50 2.81 2.42 -8.32
CA GLN A 50 4.06 3.13 -8.06
C GLN A 50 4.68 2.63 -6.75
N ASP A 51 6.01 2.58 -6.69
CA ASP A 51 6.76 2.21 -5.48
C ASP A 51 6.32 0.84 -4.89
N LEU A 52 5.92 -0.08 -5.77
CA LEU A 52 5.31 -1.36 -5.39
C LEU A 52 6.27 -2.30 -4.63
N GLU A 53 7.57 -2.18 -4.87
CA GLU A 53 8.59 -2.94 -4.14
C GLU A 53 8.67 -2.47 -2.68
N ASP A 54 8.73 -1.15 -2.45
CA ASP A 54 8.71 -0.57 -1.11
C ASP A 54 7.41 -0.91 -0.39
N PHE A 55 6.28 -0.82 -1.08
CA PHE A 55 4.98 -1.24 -0.58
C PHE A 55 4.98 -2.70 -0.13
N ALA A 56 5.47 -3.62 -0.94
CA ALA A 56 5.45 -5.04 -0.62
C ALA A 56 6.43 -5.42 0.49
N LEU A 57 7.61 -4.79 0.56
CA LEU A 57 8.53 -4.95 1.67
C LEU A 57 7.91 -4.43 2.98
N GLY A 58 7.31 -3.24 2.94
CA GLY A 58 6.60 -2.65 4.07
C GLY A 58 5.43 -3.52 4.54
N PHE A 59 4.65 -4.08 3.61
CA PHE A 59 3.60 -5.03 3.90
C PHE A 59 4.15 -6.28 4.61
N ALA A 60 5.23 -6.87 4.08
CA ALA A 60 5.82 -8.07 4.65
C ALA A 60 6.32 -7.88 6.09
N LEU A 61 6.91 -6.71 6.40
CA LEU A 61 7.33 -6.33 7.74
C LEU A 61 6.14 -6.05 8.66
N SER A 62 5.18 -5.25 8.20
CA SER A 62 4.02 -4.83 9.00
C SER A 62 3.14 -6.01 9.39
N GLU A 63 3.07 -7.02 8.53
CA GLU A 63 2.30 -8.25 8.76
C GLU A 63 3.10 -9.35 9.50
N GLY A 64 4.36 -9.08 9.85
CA GLY A 64 5.25 -10.05 10.49
C GLY A 64 5.51 -11.30 9.63
N LEU A 65 5.39 -11.17 8.31
CA LEU A 65 5.74 -12.22 7.35
C LEU A 65 7.26 -12.40 7.29
N ILE A 66 7.99 -11.30 7.46
CA ILE A 66 9.44 -11.26 7.68
C ILE A 66 9.77 -10.48 8.95
N ASP A 67 10.90 -10.79 9.57
CA ASP A 67 11.29 -10.21 10.86
C ASP A 67 12.20 -9.00 10.67
N THR A 68 13.03 -9.01 9.62
CA THR A 68 13.92 -7.91 9.24
C THR A 68 13.95 -7.73 7.72
N PRO A 69 14.38 -6.56 7.21
CA PRO A 69 14.59 -6.37 5.78
C PRO A 69 15.55 -7.39 5.15
N ALA A 70 16.53 -7.88 5.93
CA ALA A 70 17.50 -8.88 5.47
C ALA A 70 16.89 -10.27 5.20
N ASP A 71 15.67 -10.53 5.70
CA ASP A 71 14.94 -11.75 5.38
C ASP A 71 14.32 -11.72 3.98
N CYS A 72 14.22 -10.54 3.36
CA CYS A 72 13.92 -10.38 1.95
C CYS A 72 15.22 -10.42 1.14
N ARG A 73 15.36 -11.45 0.30
CA ARG A 73 16.54 -11.75 -0.51
C ARG A 73 16.43 -11.22 -1.94
N GLY A 74 15.21 -10.90 -2.37
CA GLY A 74 14.90 -10.39 -3.69
C GLY A 74 13.47 -9.86 -3.71
N ILE A 75 13.27 -8.79 -4.46
CA ILE A 75 11.97 -8.18 -4.69
C ILE A 75 11.91 -7.70 -6.15
N GLU A 76 10.81 -7.99 -6.83
CA GLU A 76 10.63 -7.57 -8.22
C GLU A 76 9.15 -7.29 -8.48
N ALA A 77 8.85 -6.06 -8.91
CA ALA A 77 7.52 -5.68 -9.37
C ALA A 77 7.40 -5.82 -10.89
N GLN A 78 6.33 -6.48 -11.34
CA GLN A 78 6.02 -6.63 -12.75
C GLN A 78 4.56 -6.30 -13.07
N ALA A 79 4.35 -5.70 -14.24
CA ALA A 79 3.01 -5.49 -14.77
C ALA A 79 2.50 -6.79 -15.40
N THR A 80 1.22 -7.07 -15.19
CA THR A 80 0.53 -8.20 -15.81
C THR A 80 -0.87 -7.76 -16.25
N VAL A 81 -1.60 -8.64 -16.91
CA VAL A 81 -3.00 -8.45 -17.26
C VAL A 81 -3.81 -9.60 -16.69
N ALA A 82 -4.98 -9.28 -16.13
CA ALA A 82 -5.90 -10.32 -15.67
C ALA A 82 -6.38 -11.13 -16.88
N CYS A 83 -6.24 -12.45 -16.79
CA CYS A 83 -6.67 -13.40 -17.82
C CYS A 83 -8.09 -13.95 -17.55
N GLY A 84 -8.96 -13.19 -16.86
CA GLY A 84 -10.21 -13.72 -16.33
C GLY A 84 -11.15 -14.23 -17.43
N ASP A 85 -11.53 -15.50 -17.34
CA ASP A 85 -12.42 -16.19 -18.30
C ASP A 85 -13.82 -16.45 -17.68
N GLU A 86 -14.00 -16.21 -16.37
CA GLU A 86 -15.21 -16.55 -15.61
C GLU A 86 -16.00 -15.31 -15.14
N ALA A 87 -17.31 -15.49 -14.92
CA ALA A 87 -18.26 -14.41 -14.62
C ALA A 87 -18.04 -13.64 -13.28
N HIS A 88 -17.11 -14.10 -12.44
CA HIS A 88 -16.78 -13.48 -11.14
C HIS A 88 -15.29 -13.13 -11.01
N GLU A 89 -14.55 -13.09 -12.13
CA GLU A 89 -13.15 -12.69 -12.17
C GLU A 89 -13.00 -11.24 -12.66
N LEU A 90 -11.81 -10.68 -12.48
CA LEU A 90 -11.46 -9.41 -13.12
C LEU A 90 -11.63 -9.57 -14.63
N PRO A 91 -12.25 -8.59 -15.33
CA PRO A 91 -12.41 -8.65 -16.77
C PRO A 91 -11.08 -8.94 -17.48
N ALA A 92 -11.10 -9.82 -18.49
CA ALA A 92 -9.94 -10.08 -19.33
C ALA A 92 -9.34 -8.76 -19.85
N GLY A 93 -8.02 -8.62 -19.71
CA GLY A 93 -7.29 -7.42 -20.11
C GLY A 93 -7.29 -6.29 -19.08
N THR A 94 -7.83 -6.51 -17.87
CA THR A 94 -7.64 -5.56 -16.77
C THR A 94 -6.17 -5.48 -16.41
N GLU A 95 -5.60 -4.28 -16.39
CA GLU A 95 -4.22 -4.06 -15.98
C GLU A 95 -4.05 -4.39 -14.49
N ALA A 96 -2.99 -5.13 -14.17
CA ALA A 96 -2.69 -5.61 -12.84
C ALA A 96 -1.17 -5.59 -12.61
N CYS A 97 -0.75 -5.79 -11.38
CA CYS A 97 0.67 -5.95 -11.04
C CYS A 97 0.87 -7.16 -10.14
N GLU A 98 2.06 -7.74 -10.20
CA GLU A 98 2.52 -8.72 -9.23
C GLU A 98 3.85 -8.23 -8.64
N VAL A 99 4.03 -8.40 -7.35
CA VAL A 99 5.31 -8.17 -6.67
C VAL A 99 5.78 -9.50 -6.11
N HIS A 100 6.89 -9.98 -6.62
CA HIS A 100 7.51 -11.25 -6.23
C HIS A 100 8.58 -10.99 -5.20
N LEU A 101 8.46 -11.66 -4.04
CA LEU A 101 9.39 -11.55 -2.92
C LEU A 101 10.03 -12.92 -2.66
N ASP A 102 11.35 -12.96 -2.71
CA ASP A 102 12.14 -14.09 -2.25
C ASP A 102 12.46 -13.89 -0.76
N ILE A 103 11.83 -14.66 0.11
CA ILE A 103 11.99 -14.57 1.56
C ILE A 103 12.75 -15.76 2.15
N ALA A 104 13.38 -15.53 3.30
CA ALA A 104 14.11 -16.53 4.04
C ALA A 104 13.24 -17.76 4.37
N ALA A 105 13.86 -18.95 4.38
CA ALA A 105 13.16 -20.22 4.50
C ALA A 105 12.33 -20.35 5.81
N HIS A 106 12.80 -19.76 6.91
CA HIS A 106 12.10 -19.79 8.19
C HIS A 106 10.81 -18.93 8.15
N CYS A 107 10.87 -17.75 7.53
CA CYS A 107 9.72 -16.90 7.26
C CYS A 107 8.71 -17.61 6.34
N PHE A 108 9.18 -18.24 5.27
CA PHE A 108 8.32 -18.98 4.35
C PHE A 108 7.62 -20.19 4.99
N ALA A 109 8.31 -20.90 5.89
CA ALA A 109 7.70 -21.98 6.67
C ALA A 109 6.55 -21.47 7.55
N ARG A 110 6.74 -20.31 8.21
CA ARG A 110 5.71 -19.63 9.02
C ARG A 110 4.51 -19.19 8.17
N LEU A 111 4.75 -18.61 7.00
CA LEU A 111 3.69 -18.19 6.07
C LEU A 111 2.81 -19.38 5.64
N LYS A 112 3.41 -20.52 5.27
CA LYS A 112 2.64 -21.72 4.89
C LYS A 112 1.80 -22.29 6.03
N ALA A 113 2.26 -22.17 7.28
CA ALA A 113 1.49 -22.61 8.44
C ALA A 113 0.23 -21.76 8.66
N ARG A 114 0.33 -20.44 8.41
CA ARG A 114 -0.76 -19.45 8.56
C ARG A 114 -1.75 -19.45 7.38
N ARG A 115 -1.32 -19.83 6.16
CA ARG A 115 -2.17 -19.83 4.94
C ARG A 115 -3.45 -20.69 5.05
N ARG A 116 -3.53 -21.62 5.99
CA ARG A 116 -4.76 -22.41 6.22
C ARG A 116 -5.93 -21.60 6.81
N ALA A 117 -5.76 -20.29 6.96
CA ALA A 117 -6.55 -19.45 7.84
C ALA A 117 -6.72 -18.01 7.26
N LEU A 118 -7.05 -17.86 5.96
CA LEU A 118 -7.20 -16.55 5.34
C LEU A 118 -8.42 -16.48 4.40
N ALA A 119 -9.54 -16.01 4.95
CA ALA A 119 -10.57 -15.35 4.16
C ALA A 119 -10.79 -13.94 4.71
N GLY A 120 -10.56 -12.92 3.87
CA GLY A 120 -11.09 -11.57 4.07
C GLY A 120 -10.25 -10.65 4.97
N ARG A 121 -9.05 -10.25 4.52
CA ARG A 121 -8.36 -9.09 5.09
C ARG A 121 -8.89 -7.80 4.48
N THR A 122 -9.68 -7.02 5.20
CA THR A 122 -10.11 -5.68 4.76
C THR A 122 -9.78 -4.60 5.80
N GLY A 123 -9.08 -3.56 5.35
CA GLY A 123 -9.06 -2.20 5.89
C GLY A 123 -8.44 -1.92 7.27
N CYS A 124 -8.80 -2.66 8.31
CA CYS A 124 -8.47 -2.29 9.70
C CYS A 124 -7.49 -3.22 10.42
N GLY A 125 -6.98 -4.27 9.75
CA GLY A 125 -6.12 -5.28 10.37
C GLY A 125 -6.84 -6.23 11.34
N VAL A 126 -8.13 -5.99 11.61
CA VAL A 126 -9.00 -6.83 12.46
C VAL A 126 -9.89 -7.73 11.62
N CYS A 127 -10.45 -7.21 10.52
CA CYS A 127 -11.15 -8.04 9.55
C CYS A 127 -10.09 -8.90 8.84
N GLY A 128 -10.08 -10.21 9.11
CA GLY A 128 -9.13 -11.17 8.51
C GLY A 128 -8.27 -11.96 9.50
N ILE A 129 -8.46 -11.74 10.82
CA ILE A 129 -8.07 -12.71 11.84
C ILE A 129 -9.14 -13.81 11.91
N ASP A 130 -8.74 -15.07 12.04
CA ASP A 130 -9.69 -16.20 12.02
C ASP A 130 -10.55 -16.29 13.27
N SER A 131 -10.06 -15.71 14.36
CA SER A 131 -10.76 -15.71 15.63
C SER A 131 -10.30 -14.52 16.48
N LEU A 132 -11.14 -14.12 17.43
CA LEU A 132 -10.82 -13.01 18.34
C LEU A 132 -9.59 -13.33 19.21
N GLU A 133 -9.31 -14.61 19.47
CA GLU A 133 -8.10 -15.06 20.16
C GLU A 133 -6.82 -14.83 19.36
N GLY A 134 -6.93 -14.67 18.03
CA GLY A 134 -5.81 -14.32 17.16
C GLY A 134 -5.51 -12.82 17.12
N LEU A 135 -6.29 -11.99 17.81
CA LEU A 135 -6.04 -10.55 17.92
C LEU A 135 -4.86 -10.32 18.88
N ASP A 136 -3.79 -9.74 18.35
CA ASP A 136 -2.68 -9.27 19.20
C ASP A 136 -3.09 -7.96 19.89
N LEU A 137 -3.38 -8.05 21.18
CA LEU A 137 -3.72 -6.92 22.03
C LEU A 137 -2.51 -6.39 22.82
N GLU A 138 -1.36 -7.07 22.76
CA GLU A 138 -0.17 -6.75 23.54
C GLU A 138 1.07 -6.68 22.63
N PRO A 139 1.10 -5.72 21.67
CA PRO A 139 2.25 -5.57 20.79
C PRO A 139 3.52 -5.27 21.59
N GLU A 140 4.66 -5.69 21.05
CA GLU A 140 5.96 -5.45 21.68
C GLU A 140 6.18 -3.95 21.92
N ARG A 141 6.58 -3.60 23.15
CA ARG A 141 6.85 -2.22 23.52
C ARG A 141 8.14 -1.74 22.85
N VAL A 142 8.02 -0.77 21.95
CA VAL A 142 9.17 -0.09 21.36
C VAL A 142 9.86 0.77 22.42
N ALA A 143 11.19 0.61 22.56
CA ALA A 143 11.99 1.42 23.46
C ALA A 143 11.99 2.89 23.00
N VAL A 144 11.72 3.81 23.91
CA VAL A 144 11.77 5.26 23.61
C VAL A 144 13.23 5.65 23.41
N PRO A 145 13.63 6.12 22.22
CA PRO A 145 15.01 6.46 21.97
C PRO A 145 15.38 7.78 22.68
N ALA A 146 16.65 7.93 23.06
CA ALA A 146 17.11 9.09 23.84
C ALA A 146 16.86 10.43 23.13
N TRP A 147 16.89 10.46 21.79
CA TRP A 147 16.63 11.66 21.00
C TRP A 147 15.17 12.11 21.05
N ALA A 148 14.22 11.24 21.41
CA ALA A 148 12.80 11.59 21.44
C ALA A 148 12.50 12.67 22.49
N ALA A 149 13.30 12.76 23.56
CA ALA A 149 13.16 13.81 24.56
C ALA A 149 13.46 15.22 24.03
N GLY A 150 14.18 15.33 22.91
CA GLY A 150 14.50 16.59 22.24
C GLY A 150 13.51 17.00 21.15
N LEU A 151 12.51 16.17 20.84
CA LEU A 151 11.50 16.52 19.84
C LEU A 151 10.55 17.57 20.40
N SER A 152 10.48 18.71 19.70
CA SER A 152 9.46 19.73 19.94
C SER A 152 8.21 19.47 19.10
N VAL A 153 7.08 20.05 19.50
CA VAL A 153 5.84 19.98 18.69
C VAL A 153 6.05 20.68 17.35
N GLU A 154 6.78 21.79 17.36
CA GLU A 154 7.13 22.57 16.18
C GLU A 154 7.89 21.72 15.16
N THR A 155 8.90 20.95 15.60
CA THR A 155 9.65 20.03 14.72
C THR A 155 8.75 19.00 14.04
N VAL A 156 7.72 18.50 14.74
CA VAL A 156 6.76 17.57 14.16
C VAL A 156 5.87 18.27 13.12
N LEU A 157 5.37 19.46 13.44
CA LEU A 157 4.51 20.24 12.55
C LEU A 157 5.25 20.70 11.29
N ASP A 158 6.52 21.07 11.39
CA ASP A 158 7.37 21.43 10.24
C ASP A 158 7.43 20.29 9.20
N ALA A 159 7.50 19.04 9.67
CA ALA A 159 7.48 17.87 8.79
C ALA A 159 6.12 17.70 8.08
N PHE A 160 5.00 17.94 8.78
CA PHE A 160 3.67 17.92 8.18
C PHE A 160 3.50 19.03 7.14
N ASP A 161 3.97 20.24 7.44
CA ASP A 161 3.91 21.40 6.54
C ASP A 161 4.76 21.17 5.27
N ALA A 162 5.79 20.34 5.34
CA ALA A 162 6.60 19.93 4.18
C ALA A 162 5.92 18.89 3.27
N MET A 163 4.98 18.09 3.79
CA MET A 163 4.36 16.98 3.04
C MET A 163 3.63 17.41 1.75
N PRO A 164 2.82 18.49 1.71
CA PRO A 164 2.08 18.86 0.51
C PRO A 164 2.95 19.04 -0.74
N ALA A 165 4.20 19.49 -0.56
CA ALA A 165 5.17 19.65 -1.65
C ALA A 165 5.69 18.30 -2.20
N GLN A 166 5.64 17.23 -1.42
CA GLN A 166 6.03 15.88 -1.83
C GLN A 166 4.88 15.05 -2.41
N GLN A 167 3.62 15.45 -2.20
CA GLN A 167 2.44 14.75 -2.73
C GLN A 167 2.18 15.05 -4.23
N THR A 168 3.11 14.66 -5.10
CA THR A 168 3.09 14.96 -6.56
C THR A 168 1.84 14.43 -7.27
N LEU A 169 1.38 13.24 -6.91
CA LEU A 169 0.17 12.62 -7.45
C LEU A 169 -1.10 13.29 -6.90
N ASN A 170 -1.14 13.55 -5.59
CA ASN A 170 -2.33 14.11 -4.94
C ASN A 170 -2.64 15.53 -5.42
N ARG A 171 -1.60 16.32 -5.71
CA ARG A 171 -1.78 17.67 -6.29
C ARG A 171 -2.48 17.65 -7.64
N GLN A 172 -2.49 16.51 -8.34
CA GLN A 172 -3.13 16.35 -9.64
C GLN A 172 -4.51 15.68 -9.50
N ALA A 173 -4.60 14.57 -8.76
CA ALA A 173 -5.82 13.77 -8.70
C ALA A 173 -6.70 14.00 -7.45
N GLY A 174 -6.16 14.60 -6.38
CA GLY A 174 -6.88 14.90 -5.14
C GLY A 174 -7.43 13.69 -4.36
N ALA A 175 -7.01 12.47 -4.70
CA ALA A 175 -7.59 11.22 -4.23
C ALA A 175 -6.55 10.19 -3.75
N VAL A 176 -5.35 10.64 -3.34
CA VAL A 176 -4.29 9.74 -2.86
C VAL A 176 -3.73 10.20 -1.51
N HIS A 177 -3.36 9.22 -0.69
CA HIS A 177 -2.67 9.44 0.58
C HIS A 177 -1.16 9.41 0.41
N ALA A 178 -0.43 9.87 1.42
CA ALA A 178 1.02 9.80 1.47
C ALA A 178 1.49 9.41 2.88
N ALA A 179 2.63 8.74 2.92
CA ALA A 179 3.41 8.50 4.12
C ALA A 179 4.82 9.03 3.87
N GLY A 180 5.48 9.54 4.91
CA GLY A 180 6.84 10.07 4.79
C GLY A 180 7.59 9.88 6.10
N TRP A 181 8.93 9.84 6.00
CA TRP A 181 9.80 9.67 7.15
C TRP A 181 10.48 10.99 7.50
N ALA A 182 10.27 11.50 8.70
CA ALA A 182 10.93 12.71 9.19
C ALA A 182 12.09 12.35 10.13
N ARG A 183 13.23 13.02 9.96
CA ARG A 183 14.35 12.94 10.90
C ARG A 183 14.02 13.67 12.21
N PRO A 184 14.77 13.41 13.29
CA PRO A 184 14.60 14.13 14.55
C PRO A 184 14.78 15.65 14.48
N ASP A 185 15.35 16.17 13.39
CA ASP A 185 15.48 17.61 13.12
C ASP A 185 14.30 18.20 12.34
N GLY A 186 13.27 17.41 12.03
CA GLY A 186 12.07 17.82 11.29
C GLY A 186 12.20 17.69 9.77
N THR A 187 13.37 17.30 9.26
CA THR A 187 13.59 17.14 7.82
C THR A 187 12.86 15.90 7.31
N LEU A 188 11.91 16.10 6.39
CA LEU A 188 11.28 15.02 5.62
C LEU A 188 12.28 14.40 4.63
N VAL A 189 12.37 13.08 4.60
CA VAL A 189 13.32 12.28 3.78
C VAL A 189 12.57 11.45 2.76
#